data_AF-A0A4V1UJB5-F1
#
_entry.id   AF-A0A4V1UJB5-F1
#
_cell.length_a   1.000
_cell.length_b   1.000
_cell.length_c   1.000
_cell.angle_alpha   90.00
_cell.angle_beta   90.00
_cell.angle_gamma   90.00
#
_symmetry.space_group_name_H-M   'P 1'
#
loop_
_entity.id
_entity.type
_entity.pdbx_description
1 polymer ?
#
loop_
_entity_poly.entity_id
_entity_poly.type
_entity_poly.pdbx_seq_one_letter_code
_entity_poly.pdbx_strand_id
1 'polypeptide(L)' 'MQKLLASLLTAAALAGFAAPAMAQSRIKDIAAIEGVRTNQLVGYGLVMGLAGTGDSLRNCPFTR' A
#
# COMPACT_ATOMS: atom_id res chain seq x y z
N MET A 1 1.47 -53.47 11.64
CA MET A 1 1.64 -52.59 10.47
C MET A 1 0.34 -51.93 9.97
N GLN A 2 -0.78 -52.64 9.84
CA GLN A 2 -2.01 -52.09 9.21
C GLN A 2 -2.55 -50.82 9.87
N LYS A 3 -2.51 -50.70 11.21
CA LYS A 3 -2.98 -49.51 11.94
C LYS A 3 -2.10 -48.27 11.68
N LEU A 4 -0.79 -48.46 11.50
CA LEU A 4 0.17 -47.39 11.19
C LEU A 4 0.00 -46.90 9.74
N LEU A 5 -0.21 -47.83 8.80
CA LEU A 5 -0.52 -47.48 7.41
C LEU A 5 -1.86 -46.75 7.30
N ALA A 6 -2.87 -47.19 8.03
CA ALA A 6 -4.16 -46.52 8.09
C ALA A 6 -4.02 -45.09 8.62
N SER A 7 -3.31 -44.86 9.74
CA SER A 7 -3.10 -43.51 10.27
C SER A 7 -2.31 -42.60 9.32
N LEU A 8 -1.36 -43.16 8.56
CA LEU A 8 -0.57 -42.40 7.59
C LEU A 8 -1.43 -41.96 6.40
N LEU A 9 -2.30 -42.85 5.92
CA LEU A 9 -3.28 -42.56 4.87
C LEU A 9 -4.29 -41.50 5.31
N THR A 10 -4.78 -41.55 6.55
CA THR A 10 -5.71 -40.55 7.07
C THR A 10 -5.05 -39.17 7.21
N ALA A 11 -3.80 -39.11 7.66
CA ALA A 11 -3.05 -37.87 7.78
C ALA A 11 -2.74 -37.25 6.39
N ALA A 12 -2.39 -38.08 5.40
CA ALA A 12 -2.18 -37.64 4.03
C ALA A 12 -3.48 -37.13 3.38
N ALA A 13 -4.62 -37.78 3.65
CA ALA A 13 -5.92 -37.31 3.21
C ALA A 13 -6.28 -35.94 3.82
N LEU A 14 -5.99 -35.73 5.10
CA LEU A 14 -6.27 -34.48 5.79
C LEU A 14 -5.38 -33.31 5.31
N ALA A 15 -4.13 -33.59 4.94
CA ALA A 15 -3.23 -32.60 4.35
C ALA A 15 -3.70 -32.10 2.97
N GLY A 16 -4.41 -32.94 2.21
CA GLY A 16 -5.00 -32.57 0.92
C GLY A 16 -6.17 -31.58 0.99
N PHE A 17 -6.73 -31.33 2.18
CA PHE A 17 -7.84 -30.39 2.41
C PHE A 17 -7.38 -28.95 2.72
N ALA A 18 -6.08 -28.65 2.60
CA ALA A 18 -5.57 -27.30 2.77
C ALA A 18 -5.96 -26.39 1.57
N ALA A 19 -7.21 -25.94 1.54
CA ALA A 19 -7.66 -24.92 0.59
C ALA A 19 -7.05 -23.56 0.96
N PRO A 20 -6.63 -22.74 -0.02
CA PRO A 20 -6.15 -21.39 0.24
C PRO A 20 -7.27 -20.55 0.86
N ALA A 21 -6.96 -19.85 1.95
CA ALA A 21 -7.91 -18.95 2.59
C ALA A 21 -8.24 -17.78 1.65
N MET A 22 -9.47 -17.75 1.14
CA MET A 22 -9.97 -16.68 0.28
C MET A 22 -10.47 -15.51 1.14
N ALA A 23 -9.56 -14.64 1.56
CA ALA A 23 -9.93 -13.36 2.14
C ALA A 23 -10.34 -12.39 1.02
N GLN A 24 -11.64 -12.38 0.67
CA GLN A 24 -12.17 -11.56 -0.43
C GLN A 24 -12.26 -10.07 -0.09
N SER A 25 -12.50 -9.72 1.17
CA SER A 25 -12.60 -8.33 1.62
C SER A 25 -11.24 -7.81 2.05
N ARG A 26 -10.74 -6.77 1.38
CA ARG A 26 -9.57 -6.04 1.86
C ARG A 26 -10.06 -5.03 2.91
N ILE A 27 -9.21 -4.73 3.89
CA ILE A 27 -9.52 -3.75 4.94
C ILE A 27 -9.97 -2.41 4.33
N LYS A 28 -9.34 -1.97 3.24
CA LYS A 28 -9.72 -0.74 2.50
C LYS A 28 -11.11 -0.78 1.85
N ASP A 29 -11.68 -1.96 1.66
CA ASP A 29 -13.01 -2.11 1.05
C ASP A 29 -14.13 -1.99 2.11
N ILE A 30 -13.79 -2.07 3.40
CA ILE A 30 -14.75 -2.04 4.53
C ILE A 30 -14.44 -0.95 5.57
N ALA A 31 -13.36 -0.19 5.39
CA ALA A 31 -12.94 0.87 6.29
C ALA A 31 -12.75 2.18 5.53
N ALA A 32 -13.23 3.27 6.11
CA ALA A 32 -12.96 4.62 5.65
C ALA A 32 -11.82 5.23 6.48
N ILE A 33 -10.96 6.02 5.84
CA ILE A 33 -9.92 6.76 6.56
C ILE A 33 -10.58 8.00 7.17
N GLU A 34 -10.67 8.06 8.50
CA GLU A 34 -11.11 9.26 9.20
C GLU A 34 -10.05 10.37 9.09
N GLY A 35 -10.49 11.63 8.98
CA GLY A 35 -9.58 12.77 8.94
C GLY A 35 -8.81 12.95 7.62
N VAL A 36 -9.25 12.33 6.52
CA VAL A 36 -8.76 12.68 5.18
C VAL A 36 -9.09 14.13 4.91
N ARG A 37 -8.10 14.99 5.09
CA ARG A 37 -8.17 16.38 4.64
C ARG A 37 -7.77 16.41 3.18
N THR A 38 -8.59 17.06 2.37
CA THR A 38 -8.20 17.44 1.02
C THR A 38 -7.16 18.55 1.13
N ASN A 39 -5.89 18.19 1.34
CA ASN A 39 -4.82 19.17 1.22
C ASN A 39 -4.52 19.35 -0.26
N GLN A 40 -4.79 20.54 -0.79
CA GLN A 40 -4.44 20.85 -2.17
C GLN A 40 -2.91 20.91 -2.25
N LEU A 41 -2.30 19.86 -2.78
CA LEU A 41 -0.87 19.84 -3.02
C LEU A 41 -0.62 20.74 -4.23
N VAL A 42 0.03 21.88 -4.01
CA VAL A 42 0.55 22.69 -5.09
C VAL A 42 2.07 22.59 -5.08
N GLY A 43 2.62 21.98 -6.13
CA GLY A 43 4.06 21.88 -6.33
C GLY A 43 4.55 23.10 -7.11
N TYR A 44 5.61 23.75 -6.60
CA TYR A 44 6.34 24.79 -7.32
C TYR A 44 7.76 24.30 -7.58
N GLY A 45 8.20 24.44 -8.83
CA GLY A 45 9.62 24.36 -9.15
C GLY A 45 10.27 25.69 -8.82
N LEU A 46 11.40 25.67 -8.13
CA LEU A 46 12.25 26.84 -7.93
C LEU A 46 13.51 26.64 -8.76
N VAL A 47 13.81 27.59 -9.64
CA VAL A 47 15.03 27.53 -10.47
C VAL A 47 16.09 28.46 -9.89
N MET A 48 17.24 27.92 -9.48
CA MET A 48 18.38 28.68 -8.95
C MET A 48 19.65 28.44 -9.77
N GLY A 49 20.65 29.32 -9.62
CA GLY A 49 21.98 29.15 -10.23
C GLY A 49 22.13 29.60 -11.69
N LEU A 50 21.07 30.14 -12.30
CA LEU A 50 21.15 30.83 -13.59
C LEU A 50 21.80 32.20 -13.45
N ALA A 51 22.44 32.69 -14.53
CA ALA A 51 23.11 33.99 -14.58
C ALA A 51 22.11 35.16 -14.55
N GLY A 52 21.55 35.45 -13.38
CA GLY A 52 20.62 36.57 -13.14
C GLY A 52 19.17 36.34 -13.56
N THR A 53 18.84 35.16 -14.10
CA THR A 53 17.49 34.82 -14.60
C THR A 53 16.79 33.70 -13.83
N GLY A 54 17.35 33.30 -12.68
CA GLY A 54 16.67 32.38 -11.76
C GLY A 54 15.47 33.03 -11.07
N ASP A 55 14.71 32.21 -10.35
CA ASP A 55 13.58 32.66 -9.56
C ASP A 55 14.01 33.60 -8.43
N SER A 56 13.28 34.70 -8.30
CA SER A 56 13.49 35.74 -7.28
C SER A 56 12.20 35.98 -6.50
N LEU A 57 12.29 36.64 -5.33
CA LEU A 57 11.14 37.00 -4.47
C LEU A 57 10.03 37.75 -5.21
N ARG A 58 10.35 38.42 -6.32
CA ARG A 58 9.37 39.13 -7.15
C ARG A 58 8.56 38.23 -8.08
N ASN A 59 9.07 37.03 -8.40
CA ASN A 59 8.48 36.09 -9.35
C ASN A 59 8.05 34.76 -8.70
N CYS A 60 8.16 34.66 -7.37
CA CYS A 60 7.77 33.49 -6.58
C CYS A 60 6.53 33.82 -5.73
N PRO A 61 5.31 33.43 -6.16
CA PRO A 61 4.08 33.91 -5.53
C PRO A 61 3.87 33.42 -4.07
N PHE A 62 4.68 32.45 -3.63
CA PHE A 62 4.51 31.74 -2.35
C PHE A 62 5.62 32.02 -1.34
N THR A 63 6.62 32.84 -1.68
CA THR A 63 7.66 33.30 -0.76
C THR A 63 7.41 34.77 -0.42
N ARG A 64 7.04 35.07 0.84
CA ARG A 64 6.98 36.42 1.41
C ARG A 64 8.06 36.57 2.47
#